data_AF-A0AAV2ZI81-F1
#
_entry.id   AF-A0AAV2ZI81-F1
#
_cell.length_a   1.000
_cell.length_b   1.000
_cell.length_c   1.000
_cell.angle_alpha   90.00
_cell.angle_beta   90.00
_cell.angle_gamma   90.00
#
_symmetry.space_group_name_H-M   'P 1'
#
loop_
_entity.id
_entity.type
_entity.pdbx_description
1 polymer ?
#
loop_
_entity_poly.entity_id
_entity_poly.type
_entity_poly.pdbx_seq_one_letter_code
_entity_poly.pdbx_strand_id
1 'polypeptide(L)'
;MCLCGLTHRSQISDQGAVDRSKLPTKSAVRPRRKNAHHHHARREWHDGLLFSNLIYVLAALLSYSSSQYFCAVFQMGAAIASTLFHRSKETRYLLVDAIISSSLAVLFIYVACHTIKQEWYGILAVKLVQGAMCIFTWVYCGFPGGERYEKWHQLWHYVSGCTTMSTTLFLTWYMPEFDFVLHELVQDYIAVKGWMS
;
A
#
# COMPACT_ATOMS: atom_id res chain seq x y z
N MET A 1 8.15 -5.42 -2.62
CA MET A 1 8.91 -6.67 -2.40
C MET A 1 9.64 -6.59 -1.06
N CYS A 2 9.36 -7.51 -0.14
CA CYS A 2 10.01 -7.59 1.17
C CYS A 2 11.37 -8.29 1.06
N LEU A 3 12.45 -7.65 1.52
CA LEU A 3 13.79 -8.23 1.63
C LEU A 3 14.05 -8.88 3.01
N CYS A 4 13.01 -9.30 3.74
CA CYS A 4 13.15 -9.81 5.12
C CYS A 4 13.59 -11.29 5.23
N GLY A 5 14.36 -11.80 4.27
CA GLY A 5 14.82 -13.20 4.26
C GLY A 5 16.30 -13.44 4.58
N LEU A 6 17.13 -12.40 4.73
CA LEU A 6 18.61 -12.56 4.71
C LEU A 6 19.35 -11.90 5.88
N THR A 7 18.76 -11.74 7.05
CA THR A 7 19.56 -11.53 8.27
C THR A 7 19.83 -12.88 8.95
N HIS A 8 20.82 -13.55 8.36
CA HIS A 8 21.52 -14.71 8.87
C HIS A 8 21.90 -14.54 10.34
N ARG A 9 21.45 -15.50 11.15
CA ARG A 9 21.73 -15.65 12.57
C ARG A 9 23.23 -15.93 12.76
N SER A 10 24.04 -14.89 12.88
CA SER A 10 25.44 -14.98 13.30
C SER A 10 25.49 -15.15 14.83
N GLN A 11 25.41 -16.40 15.31
CA GLN A 11 25.96 -16.76 16.60
C GLN A 11 27.48 -16.77 16.48
N ILE A 12 28.14 -15.75 17.03
CA ILE A 12 29.54 -15.85 17.41
C ILE A 12 29.57 -15.69 18.92
N SER A 13 29.74 -16.83 19.58
CA SER A 13 30.30 -16.93 20.92
C SER A 13 31.78 -16.62 20.80
N ASP A 14 32.28 -15.63 21.54
CA ASP A 14 33.61 -15.78 22.10
C ASP A 14 33.81 -14.97 23.38
N GLN A 15 34.45 -15.65 24.33
CA GLN A 15 34.78 -15.21 25.67
C GLN A 15 35.96 -14.23 25.62
N GLY A 16 35.90 -13.19 26.45
CA GLY A 16 37.03 -12.28 26.65
C GLY A 16 36.85 -11.50 27.93
N ALA A 17 37.48 -11.98 29.00
CA ALA A 17 37.56 -11.30 30.29
C ALA A 17 38.41 -10.02 30.16
N VAL A 18 37.83 -8.87 30.47
CA VAL A 18 38.58 -7.64 30.75
C VAL A 18 37.98 -6.96 31.97
N ASP A 19 38.82 -6.86 32.99
CA ASP A 19 38.60 -6.17 34.25
C ASP A 19 38.35 -4.68 34.01
N ARG A 20 37.18 -4.19 34.43
CA ARG A 20 36.82 -2.76 34.46
C ARG A 20 36.25 -2.42 35.82
N SER A 21 37.13 -2.36 36.80
CA SER A 21 36.89 -1.62 38.02
C SER A 21 36.67 -0.13 37.69
N LYS A 22 35.62 0.45 38.29
CA LYS A 22 35.19 1.88 38.31
C LYS A 22 34.32 2.37 37.15
N LEU A 23 33.00 2.15 37.28
CA LEU A 23 31.95 3.00 36.70
C LEU A 23 30.80 3.17 37.72
N PRO A 24 30.17 4.37 37.81
CA PRO A 24 29.16 4.65 38.83
C PRO A 24 27.89 3.83 38.62
N THR A 25 27.34 3.31 39.71
CA THR A 25 26.09 2.57 39.81
C THR A 25 24.90 3.45 39.44
N LYS A 26 24.68 3.65 38.13
CA LYS A 26 23.39 4.14 37.64
C LYS A 26 22.37 3.05 37.96
N SER A 27 21.49 3.37 38.91
CA SER A 27 20.19 2.74 39.12
C SER A 27 19.63 2.19 37.81
N ALA A 28 19.81 0.88 37.62
CA ALA A 28 19.23 0.17 36.52
C ALA A 28 17.73 0.07 36.82
N VAL A 29 16.98 1.10 36.44
CA VAL A 29 15.54 0.98 36.23
C VAL A 29 15.40 -0.13 35.19
N ARG A 30 15.12 -1.34 35.67
CA ARG A 30 14.78 -2.48 34.81
C ARG A 30 13.73 -1.96 33.82
N PRO A 31 13.95 -2.04 32.50
CA PRO A 31 12.86 -1.79 31.58
C PRO A 31 11.80 -2.82 31.95
N ARG A 32 10.67 -2.35 32.44
CA ARG A 32 9.47 -3.14 32.68
C ARG A 32 9.18 -3.80 31.34
N ARG A 33 9.64 -5.04 31.16
CA ARG A 33 9.27 -5.92 30.05
C ARG A 33 7.75 -5.99 30.14
N LYS A 34 7.06 -5.10 29.42
CA LYS A 34 5.66 -5.29 29.08
C LYS A 34 5.68 -6.61 28.34
N ASN A 35 5.08 -7.62 28.97
CA ASN A 35 4.97 -8.97 28.45
C ASN A 35 4.47 -8.86 27.01
N ALA A 36 5.39 -9.00 26.06
CA ALA A 36 5.11 -9.09 24.64
C ALA A 36 4.55 -10.49 24.38
N HIS A 37 3.38 -10.77 24.95
CA HIS A 37 2.52 -11.82 24.45
C HIS A 37 1.94 -11.30 23.14
N HIS A 38 2.76 -11.37 22.08
CA HIS A 38 2.31 -11.37 20.69
C HIS A 38 1.50 -12.64 20.42
N HIS A 39 0.36 -12.78 21.10
CA HIS A 39 -0.72 -13.55 20.50
C HIS A 39 -1.14 -12.81 19.24
N HIS A 40 -1.54 -13.56 18.22
CA HIS A 40 -2.20 -13.09 17.02
C HIS A 40 -3.54 -12.41 17.37
N ALA A 41 -3.47 -11.29 18.09
CA ALA A 41 -4.58 -10.46 18.46
C ALA A 41 -4.98 -9.71 17.20
N ARG A 42 -5.92 -10.37 16.51
CA ARG A 42 -6.80 -9.82 15.50
C ARG A 42 -7.15 -8.36 15.90
N ARG A 43 -6.73 -7.36 15.11
CA ARG A 43 -6.96 -5.91 15.37
C ARG A 43 -8.44 -5.51 15.47
N GLU A 44 -8.84 -4.68 16.42
CA GLU A 44 -10.26 -4.28 16.60
C GLU A 44 -10.85 -3.55 15.38
N TRP A 45 -12.15 -3.74 15.11
CA TRP A 45 -12.82 -3.12 13.95
C TRP A 45 -12.88 -1.58 14.01
N HIS A 46 -12.83 -1.01 15.21
CA HIS A 46 -12.83 0.44 15.42
C HIS A 46 -11.42 1.06 15.36
N ASP A 47 -10.41 0.27 15.00
CA ASP A 47 -9.04 0.76 14.84
C ASP A 47 -8.95 1.77 13.68
N GLY A 48 -8.33 2.92 13.95
CA GLY A 48 -8.23 4.01 12.97
C GLY A 48 -7.51 3.61 11.69
N LEU A 49 -6.57 2.67 11.74
CA LEU A 49 -5.89 2.18 10.54
C LEU A 49 -6.83 1.33 9.68
N LEU A 50 -7.70 0.51 10.28
CA LEU A 50 -8.74 -0.19 9.53
C LEU A 50 -9.78 0.78 8.95
N PHE A 51 -10.22 1.77 9.73
CA PHE A 51 -11.22 2.73 9.27
C PHE A 51 -10.72 3.59 8.09
N SER A 52 -9.42 3.92 8.08
CA SER A 52 -8.82 4.68 6.97
C SER A 52 -8.92 3.98 5.61
N ASN A 53 -9.13 2.65 5.54
CA ASN A 53 -9.40 1.94 4.28
C ASN A 53 -10.74 2.31 3.62
N LEU A 54 -11.66 2.95 4.34
CA LEU A 54 -12.92 3.42 3.76
C LEU A 54 -12.71 4.44 2.64
N ILE A 55 -11.55 5.11 2.59
CA ILE A 55 -11.22 5.99 1.46
C ILE A 55 -11.20 5.24 0.13
N TYR A 56 -10.80 3.97 0.11
CA TYR A 56 -10.81 3.13 -1.08
C TYR A 56 -12.22 2.64 -1.43
N VAL A 57 -13.09 2.44 -0.43
CA VAL A 57 -14.52 2.17 -0.66
C VAL A 57 -15.17 3.39 -1.30
N LEU A 58 -14.89 4.59 -0.78
CA LEU A 58 -15.39 5.84 -1.37
C LEU A 58 -14.88 6.00 -2.81
N ALA A 59 -13.61 5.71 -3.06
CA ALA A 59 -13.06 5.73 -4.40
C ALA A 59 -13.79 4.76 -5.34
N ALA A 60 -14.03 3.52 -4.87
CA ALA A 60 -14.73 2.51 -5.64
C ALA A 60 -16.16 2.93 -6.01
N LEU A 61 -16.88 3.54 -5.07
CA LEU A 61 -18.22 4.08 -5.31
C LEU A 61 -18.19 5.24 -6.31
N LEU A 62 -17.22 6.14 -6.21
CA LEU A 62 -17.03 7.22 -7.18
C LEU A 62 -16.78 6.66 -8.59
N SER A 63 -15.88 5.69 -8.71
CA SER A 63 -15.58 5.01 -9.98
C SER A 63 -16.79 4.30 -10.56
N TYR A 64 -17.52 3.56 -9.74
CA TYR A 64 -18.73 2.89 -10.16
C TYR A 64 -19.79 3.89 -10.65
N SER A 65 -19.99 5.00 -9.92
CA SER A 65 -20.93 6.06 -10.33
C SER A 65 -20.52 6.80 -11.61
N SER A 66 -19.23 6.71 -11.98
CA SER A 66 -18.67 7.33 -13.17
C SER A 66 -18.53 6.35 -14.35
N SER A 67 -19.10 5.14 -14.24
CA SER A 67 -18.96 4.07 -15.24
C SER A 67 -17.50 3.66 -15.51
N GLN A 68 -16.61 3.84 -14.52
CA GLN A 68 -15.22 3.36 -14.53
C GLN A 68 -15.13 2.09 -13.68
N TYR A 69 -15.78 1.02 -14.12
CA TYR A 69 -15.91 -0.27 -13.44
C TYR A 69 -14.56 -0.93 -13.17
N PHE A 70 -13.58 -0.84 -14.07
CA PHE A 70 -12.25 -1.39 -13.77
C PHE A 70 -11.63 -0.69 -12.56
N CYS A 71 -11.66 0.64 -12.52
CA CYS A 71 -11.21 1.41 -11.36
C CYS A 71 -11.97 1.00 -10.09
N ALA A 72 -13.31 0.85 -10.20
CA ALA A 72 -14.16 0.47 -9.08
C ALA A 72 -13.78 -0.89 -8.48
N VAL A 73 -13.54 -1.89 -9.33
CA VAL A 73 -13.14 -3.23 -8.90
C VAL A 73 -11.79 -3.21 -8.21
N PHE A 74 -10.78 -2.53 -8.77
CA PHE A 74 -9.45 -2.48 -8.16
C PHE A 74 -9.44 -1.70 -6.83
N GLN A 75 -10.18 -0.60 -6.73
CA GLN A 75 -10.27 0.20 -5.50
C GLN A 75 -11.04 -0.56 -4.41
N MET A 76 -12.14 -1.23 -4.75
CA MET A 76 -12.85 -2.09 -3.80
C MET A 76 -11.98 -3.27 -3.38
N GLY A 77 -11.26 -3.87 -4.33
CA GLY A 77 -10.27 -4.90 -4.07
C GLY A 77 -9.19 -4.43 -3.10
N ALA A 78 -8.69 -3.20 -3.25
CA ALA A 78 -7.70 -2.62 -2.35
C ALA A 78 -8.27 -2.45 -0.93
N ALA A 79 -9.50 -1.96 -0.82
CA ALA A 79 -10.18 -1.83 0.47
C ALA A 79 -10.28 -3.20 1.18
N ILE A 80 -10.70 -4.24 0.45
CA ILE A 80 -10.87 -5.59 0.99
C ILE A 80 -9.51 -6.20 1.38
N ALA A 81 -8.53 -6.18 0.47
CA ALA A 81 -7.23 -6.78 0.68
C ALA A 81 -6.45 -6.11 1.82
N SER A 82 -6.41 -4.78 1.85
CA SER A 82 -5.78 -4.02 2.93
C SER A 82 -6.47 -4.30 4.28
N THR A 83 -7.80 -4.35 4.30
CA THR A 83 -8.57 -4.68 5.51
C THR A 83 -8.25 -6.09 6.02
N LEU A 84 -8.23 -7.09 5.13
CA LEU A 84 -7.86 -8.47 5.47
C LEU A 84 -6.44 -8.54 6.04
N PHE A 85 -5.49 -7.85 5.42
CA PHE A 85 -4.11 -7.78 5.90
C PHE A 85 -4.01 -7.13 7.28
N HIS A 86 -4.56 -5.94 7.47
CA HIS A 86 -4.47 -5.23 8.75
C HIS A 86 -5.23 -5.90 9.88
N ARG A 87 -6.32 -6.61 9.57
CA ARG A 87 -7.12 -7.35 10.56
C ARG A 87 -6.41 -8.62 11.02
N SER A 88 -5.93 -9.42 10.06
CA SER A 88 -5.34 -10.74 10.32
C SER A 88 -3.85 -10.70 10.66
N LYS A 89 -3.13 -9.70 10.13
CA LYS A 89 -1.67 -9.58 10.11
C LYS A 89 -0.97 -10.79 9.46
N GLU A 90 -1.65 -11.50 8.56
CA GLU A 90 -1.07 -12.63 7.83
C GLU A 90 -0.40 -12.18 6.52
N THR A 91 0.79 -12.71 6.24
CA THR A 91 1.61 -12.34 5.08
C THR A 91 0.98 -12.67 3.73
N ARG A 92 0.10 -13.68 3.66
CA ARG A 92 -0.63 -14.01 2.42
C ARG A 92 -1.50 -12.84 1.93
N TYR A 93 -2.14 -12.11 2.85
CA TYR A 93 -2.97 -10.96 2.48
C TYR A 93 -2.14 -9.72 2.16
N LEU A 94 -0.93 -9.60 2.74
CA LEU A 94 0.02 -8.56 2.35
C LEU A 94 0.39 -8.66 0.87
N LEU A 95 0.57 -9.88 0.35
CA LEU A 95 0.87 -10.07 -1.07
C LEU A 95 -0.30 -9.63 -1.95
N VAL A 96 -1.53 -10.00 -1.59
CA VAL A 96 -2.74 -9.60 -2.32
C VAL A 96 -2.89 -8.08 -2.31
N ASP A 97 -2.75 -7.45 -1.15
CA ASP A 97 -2.80 -6.00 -0.99
C ASP A 97 -1.73 -5.29 -1.85
N ALA A 98 -0.50 -5.79 -1.81
CA ALA A 98 0.59 -5.27 -2.62
C ALA A 98 0.35 -5.42 -4.13
N ILE A 99 -0.22 -6.54 -4.59
CA ILE A 99 -0.54 -6.76 -6.00
C ILE A 99 -1.60 -5.76 -6.46
N ILE A 100 -2.71 -5.63 -5.72
CA ILE A 100 -3.80 -4.72 -6.09
C ILE A 100 -3.32 -3.27 -6.06
N SER A 101 -2.57 -2.87 -5.03
CA SER A 101 -1.97 -1.55 -4.93
C SER A 101 -1.00 -1.27 -6.09
N SER A 102 -0.19 -2.26 -6.48
CA SER A 102 0.71 -2.14 -7.63
C SER A 102 -0.04 -1.99 -8.95
N SER A 103 -1.15 -2.70 -9.14
CA SER A 103 -2.01 -2.54 -10.33
C SER A 103 -2.60 -1.13 -10.42
N LEU A 104 -3.05 -0.56 -9.30
CA LEU A 104 -3.50 0.84 -9.24
C LEU A 104 -2.36 1.83 -9.54
N ALA A 105 -1.13 1.54 -9.10
CA ALA A 105 0.04 2.35 -9.43
C ALA A 105 0.37 2.29 -10.94
N VAL A 106 0.23 1.12 -11.58
CA VAL A 106 0.40 0.99 -13.04
C VAL A 106 -0.64 1.82 -13.79
N LEU A 107 -1.91 1.77 -13.36
CA LEU A 107 -2.98 2.60 -13.95
C LEU A 107 -2.66 4.10 -13.81
N PHE A 108 -2.17 4.52 -12.64
CA PHE A 108 -1.75 5.89 -12.41
C PHE A 108 -0.59 6.31 -13.34
N ILE A 109 0.42 5.45 -13.52
CA ILE A 109 1.52 5.71 -14.45
C ILE A 109 1.02 5.80 -15.89
N TYR A 110 0.11 4.90 -16.29
CA TYR A 110 -0.52 4.95 -17.61
C TYR A 110 -1.19 6.31 -17.86
N VAL A 111 -1.97 6.80 -16.89
CA VAL A 111 -2.60 8.12 -16.97
C VAL A 111 -1.57 9.24 -17.08
N ALA A 112 -0.47 9.18 -16.32
CA ALA A 112 0.60 10.17 -16.43
C ALA A 112 1.32 10.14 -17.80
N CYS A 113 1.51 8.95 -18.38
CA CYS A 113 2.05 8.84 -19.73
C CYS A 113 1.07 9.38 -20.78
N HIS A 114 -0.23 9.15 -20.61
CA HIS A 114 -1.25 9.69 -21.50
C HIS A 114 -1.30 11.22 -21.42
N THR A 115 -1.24 11.82 -20.24
CA THR A 115 -1.23 13.28 -20.08
C THR A 115 0.01 13.93 -20.71
N ILE A 116 1.17 13.27 -20.64
CA ILE A 116 2.39 13.73 -21.35
C ILE A 116 2.16 13.75 -22.86
N LYS A 117 1.60 12.67 -23.43
CA LYS A 117 1.35 12.57 -24.88
C LYS A 117 0.36 13.62 -25.39
N GLN A 118 -0.61 14.00 -24.55
CA GLN A 118 -1.61 15.02 -24.87
C GLN A 118 -1.20 16.44 -24.45
N GLU A 119 0.02 16.63 -23.96
CA GLU A 119 0.56 17.93 -23.53
C GLU A 119 -0.27 18.61 -22.42
N TRP A 120 -0.97 17.84 -21.58
CA TRP A 120 -1.79 18.35 -20.48
C TRP A 120 -0.94 18.62 -19.23
N TYR A 121 -0.01 19.55 -19.34
CA TYR A 121 1.02 19.81 -18.31
C TYR A 121 0.45 20.20 -16.94
N GLY A 122 -0.68 20.88 -16.88
CA GLY A 122 -1.35 21.21 -15.61
C GLY A 122 -1.80 19.95 -14.87
N ILE A 123 -2.41 19.00 -15.57
CA ILE A 123 -2.84 17.71 -15.01
C ILE A 123 -1.62 16.87 -14.64
N LEU A 124 -0.61 16.84 -15.50
CA LEU A 124 0.65 16.16 -15.23
C LEU A 124 1.30 16.67 -13.94
N ALA A 125 1.38 17.98 -13.72
CA ALA A 125 1.93 18.56 -12.50
C ALA A 125 1.19 18.07 -11.24
N VAL A 126 -0.15 18.06 -11.28
CA VAL A 126 -0.97 17.51 -10.18
C VAL A 126 -0.66 16.03 -9.95
N LYS A 127 -0.56 15.23 -11.01
CA LYS A 127 -0.21 13.81 -10.89
C LYS A 127 1.19 13.62 -10.31
N LEU A 128 2.20 14.36 -10.78
CA LEU A 128 3.56 14.26 -10.23
C LEU A 128 3.60 14.55 -8.73
N VAL A 129 2.87 15.56 -8.26
CA VAL A 129 2.74 15.85 -6.82
C VAL A 129 2.06 14.70 -6.08
N GLN A 130 0.94 14.18 -6.59
CA GLN A 130 0.24 13.04 -5.99
C GLN A 130 1.12 11.79 -5.91
N GLY A 131 1.87 11.50 -6.97
CA GLY A 131 2.84 10.40 -7.03
C GLY A 131 3.96 10.58 -6.02
N ALA A 132 4.54 11.78 -5.93
CA ALA A 132 5.57 12.10 -4.94
C ALA A 132 5.05 11.93 -3.49
N MET A 133 3.82 12.37 -3.21
CA MET A 133 3.19 12.21 -1.90
C MET A 133 2.91 10.74 -1.57
N CYS A 134 2.46 9.93 -2.54
CA CYS A 134 2.27 8.49 -2.36
C CYS A 134 3.60 7.79 -2.04
N ILE A 135 4.66 8.07 -2.81
CA ILE A 135 6.00 7.50 -2.59
C ILE A 135 6.53 7.92 -1.23
N PHE A 136 6.46 9.22 -0.90
CA PHE A 136 6.92 9.74 0.38
C PHE A 136 6.22 9.06 1.55
N THR A 137 4.89 9.03 1.55
CA THR A 137 4.11 8.43 2.65
C THR A 137 4.34 6.92 2.76
N TRP A 138 4.48 6.21 1.64
CA TRP A 138 4.78 4.78 1.61
C TRP A 138 6.17 4.45 2.17
N VAL A 139 7.20 5.20 1.76
CA VAL A 139 8.57 5.00 2.27
C VAL A 139 8.66 5.41 3.75
N TYR A 140 8.05 6.54 4.11
CA TYR A 140 8.16 7.11 5.45
C TYR A 140 7.40 6.30 6.51
N CYS A 141 6.27 5.67 6.16
CA CYS A 141 5.54 4.84 7.13
C CYS A 141 6.33 3.63 7.61
N GLY A 142 7.27 3.13 6.78
CA GLY A 142 8.13 2.01 7.13
C GLY A 142 7.36 0.68 7.26
N PHE A 143 7.95 -0.26 8.01
CA PHE A 143 7.42 -1.61 8.12
C PHE A 143 6.32 -1.75 9.19
N PRO A 144 5.37 -2.70 9.01
CA PRO A 144 4.38 -3.03 10.04
C PRO A 144 5.03 -3.32 11.40
N GLY A 145 4.52 -2.69 12.46
CA GLY A 145 5.05 -2.81 13.81
C GLY A 145 6.09 -1.75 14.21
N GLY A 146 6.52 -0.88 13.29
CA GLY A 146 7.33 0.28 13.61
C GLY A 146 6.53 1.40 14.31
N GLU A 147 7.20 2.22 15.13
CA GLU A 147 6.56 3.31 15.91
C GLU A 147 5.77 4.31 15.05
N ARG A 148 6.22 4.51 13.80
CA ARG A 148 5.62 5.45 12.85
C ARG A 148 4.52 4.82 11.99
N TYR A 149 4.41 3.50 11.97
CA TYR A 149 3.64 2.78 10.96
C TYR A 149 2.16 3.17 10.99
N GLU A 150 1.48 3.09 12.14
CA GLU A 150 0.03 3.31 12.16
C GLU A 150 -0.39 4.70 11.66
N LYS A 151 0.25 5.76 12.16
CA LYS A 151 -0.08 7.13 11.79
C LYS A 151 0.21 7.41 10.32
N TRP A 152 1.37 7.00 9.84
CA TRP A 152 1.80 7.33 8.48
C TRP A 152 1.17 6.40 7.43
N HIS A 153 0.83 5.17 7.80
CA HIS A 153 0.10 4.26 6.91
C HIS A 153 -1.36 4.68 6.77
N GLN A 154 -2.00 5.21 7.83
CA GLN A 154 -3.29 5.90 7.71
C GLN A 154 -3.21 7.07 6.71
N LEU A 155 -2.17 7.91 6.82
CA LEU A 155 -1.98 9.01 5.88
C LEU A 155 -1.74 8.51 4.45
N TRP A 156 -0.97 7.43 4.29
CA TRP A 156 -0.78 6.77 3.00
C TRP A 156 -2.11 6.29 2.39
N HIS A 157 -3.03 5.73 3.20
CA HIS A 157 -4.38 5.39 2.72
C HIS A 157 -5.11 6.61 2.15
N TYR A 158 -5.14 7.72 2.90
CA TYR A 158 -5.82 8.93 2.43
C TYR A 158 -5.18 9.53 1.18
N VAL A 159 -3.84 9.62 1.14
CA VAL A 159 -3.11 10.18 -0.01
C VAL A 159 -3.32 9.33 -1.26
N SER A 160 -3.15 8.01 -1.16
CA SER A 160 -3.35 7.10 -2.29
C SER A 160 -4.82 6.96 -2.69
N GLY A 161 -5.74 6.99 -1.73
CA GLY A 161 -7.19 7.06 -1.94
C GLY A 161 -7.60 8.31 -2.74
N CYS A 162 -7.14 9.48 -2.33
CA CYS A 162 -7.36 10.72 -3.09
C CYS A 162 -6.72 10.70 -4.48
N THR A 163 -5.55 10.06 -4.60
CA THR A 163 -4.85 9.90 -5.88
C THR A 163 -5.63 9.01 -6.84
N THR A 164 -6.20 7.90 -6.36
CA THR A 164 -7.00 7.01 -7.21
C THR A 164 -8.36 7.63 -7.57
N MET A 165 -8.99 8.40 -6.67
CA MET A 165 -10.19 9.19 -6.96
C MET A 165 -9.94 10.24 -8.04
N SER A 166 -8.87 11.05 -7.93
CA SER A 166 -8.53 12.04 -8.96
C SER A 166 -8.16 11.38 -10.30
N THR A 167 -7.67 10.14 -10.27
CA THR A 167 -7.37 9.36 -11.48
C THR A 167 -8.63 8.88 -12.16
N THR A 168 -9.60 8.44 -11.36
CA THR A 168 -10.94 8.09 -11.83
C THR A 168 -11.61 9.27 -12.50
N LEU A 169 -11.67 10.43 -11.84
CA LEU A 169 -12.29 11.64 -12.40
C LEU A 169 -11.63 12.08 -13.72
N PHE A 170 -10.31 11.94 -13.80
CA PHE A 170 -9.58 12.21 -15.03
C PHE A 170 -9.98 11.24 -16.16
N LEU A 171 -10.00 9.93 -15.88
CA LEU A 171 -10.43 8.93 -16.86
C LEU A 171 -11.87 9.20 -17.31
N THR A 172 -12.78 9.49 -16.40
CA THR A 172 -14.18 9.80 -16.72
C THR A 172 -14.32 10.97 -17.69
N TRP A 173 -13.55 12.05 -17.51
CA TRP A 173 -13.70 13.26 -18.33
C TRP A 173 -12.91 13.23 -19.63
N TYR A 174 -11.73 12.61 -19.64
CA TYR A 174 -10.81 12.70 -20.76
C TYR A 174 -10.63 11.39 -21.52
N MET A 175 -11.04 10.25 -20.94
CA MET A 175 -10.95 8.91 -21.54
C MET A 175 -12.16 8.04 -21.12
N PRO A 176 -13.41 8.47 -21.39
CA PRO A 176 -14.60 7.73 -20.95
C PRO A 176 -14.65 6.30 -21.49
N GLU A 177 -14.03 6.03 -22.64
CA GLU A 177 -13.91 4.73 -23.29
C GLU A 177 -12.84 3.79 -22.66
N PHE A 178 -12.14 4.22 -21.61
CA PHE A 178 -11.05 3.45 -20.99
C PHE A 178 -11.46 2.01 -20.63
N ASP A 179 -12.62 1.85 -20.00
CA ASP A 179 -13.14 0.55 -19.60
C ASP A 179 -13.42 -0.38 -20.80
N PHE A 180 -13.91 0.19 -21.90
CA PHE A 180 -14.15 -0.56 -23.13
C PHE A 180 -12.82 -1.05 -23.74
N VAL A 181 -11.82 -0.15 -23.85
CA VAL A 181 -10.49 -0.51 -24.36
C VAL A 181 -9.85 -1.62 -23.52
N LEU A 182 -9.98 -1.54 -22.20
CA LEU A 182 -9.40 -2.55 -21.32
C LEU A 182 -10.15 -3.88 -21.39
N HIS A 183 -11.47 -3.85 -21.56
CA HIS A 183 -12.27 -5.05 -21.80
C HIS A 183 -11.81 -5.78 -23.07
N GLU A 184 -11.70 -5.07 -24.20
CA GLU A 184 -11.25 -5.65 -25.48
C GLU A 184 -9.85 -6.26 -25.35
N LEU A 185 -8.91 -5.56 -24.69
CA LEU A 185 -7.56 -6.08 -24.48
C LEU A 185 -7.53 -7.37 -23.63
N VAL A 186 -8.43 -7.49 -22.65
CA VAL A 186 -8.56 -8.73 -21.86
C VAL A 186 -9.14 -9.86 -22.72
N GLN A 187 -10.15 -9.57 -23.55
CA GLN A 187 -10.72 -10.56 -24.48
C GLN A 187 -9.67 -11.07 -25.49
N ASP A 188 -8.90 -10.16 -26.09
CA ASP A 188 -7.82 -10.49 -27.02
C ASP A 188 -6.77 -11.38 -26.36
N TYR A 189 -6.37 -11.05 -25.13
CA TYR A 189 -5.42 -11.88 -24.37
C TYR A 189 -5.97 -13.29 -24.11
N ILE A 190 -7.25 -13.41 -23.73
CA ILE A 190 -7.90 -14.70 -23.48
C ILE A 190 -7.95 -15.53 -24.78
N ALA A 191 -8.34 -14.92 -25.90
CA ALA A 191 -8.39 -15.59 -27.20
C ALA A 191 -7.01 -16.13 -27.62
N VAL A 192 -5.97 -15.29 -27.51
CA VAL A 192 -4.59 -15.65 -27.85
C VAL A 192 -4.05 -16.75 -26.93
N LYS A 193 -4.34 -16.68 -25.63
CA LYS A 193 -3.96 -17.73 -24.67
C LYS A 193 -4.67 -19.06 -24.98
N GLY A 194 -5.95 -19.01 -25.34
CA GLY A 194 -6.74 -20.19 -25.71
C GLY A 194 -6.23 -20.89 -26.98
N TRP A 195 -5.55 -20.18 -27.88
CA TRP A 195 -4.91 -20.79 -29.05
C TRP A 195 -3.58 -21.47 -28.74
N MET A 196 -2.91 -21.07 -27.64
CA MET A 196 -1.62 -21.63 -27.24
C MET A 196 -1.73 -22.84 -26.31
N SER A 197 -2.92 -23.12 -25.78
CA SER A 197 -3.22 -24.27 -24.93
C SER A 197 -3.81 -25.42 -25.73
#